data_AF-A0A0H1R6V4-F1
#
_entry.id   AF-A0A0H1R6V4-F1
#
_cell.length_a   1.000
_cell.length_b   1.000
_cell.length_c   1.000
_cell.angle_alpha   90.00
_cell.angle_beta   90.00
_cell.angle_gamma   90.00
#
_symmetry.space_group_name_H-M   'P 1'
#
loop_
_entity.id
_entity.type
_entity.pdbx_description
1 polymer ?
#
loop_
_entity_poly.entity_id
_entity_poly.type
_entity_poly.pdbx_seq_one_letter_code
_entity_poly.pdbx_strand_id
1 'polypeptide(L)' 'MADLAQEYAHLILADRHLAEGRQRVADLVADIERLSRQGHDTTLAENLLTTFEQTLVQWEDHRVVILDAIARRERSAR' A
#
# COMPACT_ATOMS: atom_id res chain seq x y z
N MET A 1 -26.54 -1.72 5.23
CA MET A 1 -25.62 -2.86 5.42
C MET A 1 -24.72 -2.87 4.20
N ALA A 2 -23.41 -2.62 4.33
CA ALA A 2 -22.52 -2.77 3.18
C ALA A 2 -22.62 -4.22 2.68
N ASP A 3 -22.93 -4.37 1.40
CA ASP A 3 -23.04 -5.66 0.74
C ASP A 3 -21.66 -6.34 0.71
N LEU A 4 -21.61 -7.67 0.78
CA LEU A 4 -20.37 -8.45 0.63
C LEU A 4 -19.64 -8.05 -0.65
N ALA A 5 -20.39 -7.75 -1.72
CA ALA A 5 -19.84 -7.21 -2.97
C ALA A 5 -19.07 -5.88 -2.78
N GLN A 6 -19.54 -5.01 -1.90
CA GLN A 6 -18.86 -3.74 -1.60
C GLN A 6 -17.53 -3.97 -0.86
N GLU A 7 -17.50 -4.89 0.10
CA GLU A 7 -16.25 -5.22 0.82
C GLU A 7 -15.21 -5.83 -0.13
N TYR A 8 -15.63 -6.70 -1.06
CA TYR A 8 -14.75 -7.22 -2.11
C TYR A 8 -14.27 -6.13 -3.06
N ALA A 9 -15.10 -5.15 -3.40
CA ALA A 9 -14.68 -4.01 -4.23
C ALA A 9 -13.62 -3.15 -3.50
N HIS A 10 -13.80 -2.90 -2.20
CA HIS A 10 -12.79 -2.23 -1.38
C HIS A 10 -11.48 -3.02 -1.33
N LEU A 11 -11.54 -4.36 -1.22
CA LEU A 11 -10.36 -5.21 -1.21
C LEU A 11 -9.59 -5.12 -2.54
N ILE A 12 -10.28 -5.20 -3.68
CA ILE A 12 -9.66 -5.04 -5.01
C ILE A 12 -8.96 -3.69 -5.13
N LEU A 13 -9.61 -2.62 -4.65
CA LEU A 13 -9.02 -1.28 -4.67
C LEU A 13 -7.79 -1.18 -3.76
N ALA A 14 -7.86 -1.75 -2.56
CA ALA A 14 -6.73 -1.79 -1.62
C ALA A 14 -5.54 -2.57 -2.20
N ASP A 15 -5.79 -3.73 -2.83
CA ASP A 15 -4.76 -4.53 -3.51
C ASP A 15 -4.10 -3.75 -4.65
N ARG A 16 -4.90 -3.04 -5.45
CA ARG A 16 -4.38 -2.18 -6.51
C ARG A 16 -3.50 -1.06 -5.97
N HIS A 17 -3.97 -0.33 -4.95
CA HIS A 17 -3.19 0.76 -4.34
C HIS A 17 -1.88 0.24 -3.74
N LEU A 18 -1.90 -0.91 -3.08
CA LEU A 18 -0.69 -1.55 -2.57
C LEU A 18 0.30 -1.89 -3.69
N ALA A 19 -0.18 -2.48 -4.79
CA ALA A 19 0.67 -2.80 -5.94
C ALA A 19 1.30 -1.54 -6.55
N GLU A 20 0.50 -0.50 -6.80
CA GLU A 20 0.99 0.78 -7.33
C GLU A 20 1.97 1.46 -6.37
N GLY A 21 1.69 1.43 -5.06
CA GLY A 21 2.56 2.02 -4.05
C GLY A 21 3.90 1.28 -3.91
N ARG A 22 3.89 -0.05 -3.95
CA ARG A 22 5.14 -0.86 -3.96
C ARG A 22 5.99 -0.58 -5.18
N GLN A 23 5.37 -0.41 -6.35
CA GLN A 23 6.09 -0.03 -7.57
C GLN A 23 6.75 1.34 -7.41
N ARG A 24 6.03 2.34 -6.89
CA ARG A 24 6.60 3.68 -6.65
C ARG A 24 7.78 3.66 -5.68
N VAL A 25 7.72 2.83 -4.64
CA VAL A 25 8.85 2.63 -3.71
C VAL A 25 10.05 2.03 -4.44
N ALA A 26 9.85 0.99 -5.26
CA ALA A 26 10.93 0.39 -6.03
C ALA A 26 11.57 1.39 -7.01
N ASP A 27 10.74 2.20 -7.68
CA ASP A 27 11.21 3.24 -8.60
C ASP A 27 12.03 4.31 -7.85
N LEU A 28 11.55 4.74 -6.68
CA LEU A 28 12.21 5.76 -5.87
C LEU A 28 13.56 5.26 -5.31
N VAL A 29 13.64 3.99 -4.90
CA VAL A 29 14.91 3.36 -4.50
C VAL A 29 15.92 3.39 -5.65
N ALA A 30 15.50 2.98 -6.85
CA ALA A 30 16.37 2.99 -8.03
C ALA A 30 16.85 4.42 -8.39
N ASP A 31 15.98 5.41 -8.24
CA ASP A 31 16.33 6.81 -8.46
C ASP A 31 17.30 7.35 -7.41
N ILE A 32 17.11 7.03 -6.13
CA ILE A 32 18.04 7.39 -5.05
C ILE A 32 19.43 6.80 -5.33
N GLU A 33 19.52 5.51 -5.66
CA GLU A 33 20.79 4.85 -5.99
C GLU A 33 21.48 5.50 -7.20
N ARG A 34 20.71 5.88 -8.22
CA ARG A 34 21.24 6.58 -9.40
C ARG A 34 21.75 7.97 -9.03
N LEU A 35 20.98 8.76 -8.30
CA LEU A 35 21.33 10.13 -7.90
C LEU A 35 22.54 10.15 -6.96
N SER A 36 22.58 9.23 -6.01
CA SER A 36 23.69 9.06 -5.07
C SER A 36 25.00 8.76 -5.81
N ARG A 37 24.99 7.84 -6.78
CA ARG A 37 26.16 7.55 -7.63
C ARG A 37 26.64 8.74 -8.46
N GLN A 38 25.74 9.67 -8.77
CA GLN A 38 26.05 10.92 -9.49
C GLN A 38 26.55 12.03 -8.55
N GLY A 39 26.60 11.77 -7.24
CA GLY A 39 27.02 12.75 -6.22
C GLY A 39 25.95 13.80 -5.91
N HIS A 40 24.68 13.55 -6.28
CA HIS A 40 23.58 14.42 -5.91
C HIS A 40 23.16 14.20 -4.45
N ASP A 41 22.71 15.27 -3.78
CA ASP A 41 22.04 15.16 -2.50
C ASP A 41 20.70 14.42 -2.67
N THR A 42 20.52 13.36 -1.90
CA THR A 42 19.35 12.47 -1.94
C THR A 42 18.50 12.53 -0.69
N THR A 43 18.84 13.39 0.28
CA THR A 43 18.17 13.50 1.59
C THR A 43 16.65 13.64 1.46
N LEU A 44 16.18 14.49 0.54
CA LEU A 44 14.74 14.67 0.30
C LEU A 44 14.07 13.40 -0.24
N ALA A 45 14.74 12.70 -1.16
CA ALA A 45 14.22 11.48 -1.77
C ALA A 45 14.17 10.33 -0.73
N GLU A 46 15.17 10.22 0.15
CA GLU A 46 15.18 9.25 1.26
C GLU A 46 14.07 9.51 2.29
N ASN A 47 13.80 10.78 2.61
CA ASN A 47 12.68 11.16 3.47
C ASN A 47 11.33 10.82 2.82
N LEU A 48 11.21 11.05 1.51
CA LEU A 48 10.02 10.69 0.75
C LEU A 48 9.83 9.16 0.71
N LEU A 49 10.91 8.39 0.54
CA LEU A 49 10.90 6.93 0.58
C LEU A 49 10.39 6.44 1.94
N THR A 50 10.93 6.96 3.04
CA THR A 50 10.48 6.63 4.40
C THR A 50 8.98 6.89 4.57
N THR A 51 8.49 8.01 4.04
CA THR A 51 7.06 8.36 4.09
C THR A 51 6.20 7.37 3.30
N PHE A 52 6.64 6.96 2.11
CA PHE A 52 5.94 5.96 1.31
C PHE A 52 5.92 4.59 1.98
N GLU A 53 7.03 4.15 2.56
CA GLU A 53 7.12 2.89 3.30
C GLU A 53 6.14 2.87 4.49
N GLN A 54 6.11 3.94 5.29
CA GLN A 54 5.15 4.08 6.40
C GLN A 54 3.70 4.07 5.92
N THR A 55 3.43 4.72 4.78
CA THR A 55 2.09 4.74 4.18
C THR A 55 1.67 3.35 3.69
N LEU A 56 2.60 2.59 3.11
CA LEU A 56 2.33 1.21 2.66
C LEU A 56 1.98 0.31 3.83
N VAL A 57 2.66 0.42 4.97
CA VAL A 57 2.31 -0.32 6.19
C VAL A 57 0.85 -0.03 6.60
N GLN A 58 0.45 1.24 6.61
CA GLN A 58 -0.93 1.60 6.95
C GLN A 58 -1.95 1.03 5.95
N TRP A 59 -1.60 0.94 4.66
CA TRP A 59 -2.47 0.33 3.65
C TRP A 59 -2.54 -1.20 3.79
N GLU A 60 -1.45 -1.85 4.19
CA GLU A 60 -1.44 -3.29 4.53
C GLU A 60 -2.35 -3.57 5.73
N ASP A 61 -2.26 -2.75 6.79
CA ASP A 61 -3.14 -2.84 7.94
C ASP A 61 -4.61 -2.63 7.56
N HIS A 62 -4.89 -1.64 6.71
CA HIS A 62 -6.23 -1.39 6.20
C HIS A 62 -6.80 -2.58 5.41
N ARG A 63 -5.96 -3.22 4.58
CA ARG A 63 -6.34 -4.43 3.85
C ARG A 63 -6.75 -5.57 4.79
N VAL A 64 -6.02 -5.77 5.89
CA VAL A 64 -6.36 -6.77 6.91
C VAL A 64 -7.73 -6.49 7.52
N VAL A 65 -8.04 -5.23 7.82
CA VAL A 65 -9.36 -4.83 8.35
C VAL A 65 -10.50 -5.19 7.38
N ILE A 66 -10.30 -5.01 6.06
CA ILE A 66 -11.29 -5.38 5.04
C ILE A 66 -11.49 -6.90 5.01
N LEU A 67 -10.40 -7.67 5.01
CA LEU A 67 -10.46 -9.14 5.02
C LEU A 67 -11.22 -9.67 6.23
N ASP A 68 -10.95 -9.10 7.40
CA ASP A 68 -11.66 -9.44 8.64
C ASP A 68 -13.16 -9.11 8.55
N ALA A 69 -13.52 -7.99 7.91
CA ALA A 69 -14.92 -7.63 7.68
C ALA A 69 -15.62 -8.64 6.76
N ILE A 70 -14.98 -9.04 5.67
CA ILE A 70 -15.49 -10.08 4.75
C ILE A 70 -15.69 -11.39 5.53
N ALA A 71 -14.67 -11.87 6.23
CA ALA A 71 -14.72 -13.14 6.95
C ALA A 71 -15.82 -13.16 8.02
N ARG A 72 -16.04 -12.04 8.74
CA ARG A 72 -17.15 -11.92 9.70
C ARG A 72 -18.50 -12.05 9.01
N ARG A 73 -18.70 -11.37 7.88
CA ARG A 73 -19.97 -11.38 7.13
C ARG A 73 -20.28 -12.74 6.52
N GLU A 74 -19.27 -13.42 5.95
CA GLU A 74 -19.45 -14.76 5.39
C GLU A 74 -19.88 -15.77 6.46
N ARG A 75 -19.36 -15.65 7.69
CA ARG A 75 -19.81 -16.48 8.81
C ARG A 75 -21.25 -16.19 9.24
N SER A 76 -21.68 -14.93 9.17
CA SER A 76 -23.05 -14.53 9.51
C SER A 76 -24.09 -14.84 8.42
N ALA A 77 -23.66 -15.13 7.19
CA ALA A 77 -24.52 -15.49 6.07
C ALA A 77 -24.73 -17.01 5.92
N ARG A 78 -24.05 -17.81 6.76
CA ARG A 78 -24.24 -19.27 6.88
C ARG A 78 -25.22 -19.59 8.00
#